data_AF-A0A2S6HJ65-F1
#
_entry.id   AF-A0A2S6HJ65-F1
#
_cell.length_a   1.000
_cell.length_b   1.000
_cell.length_c   1.000
_cell.angle_alpha   90.00
_cell.angle_beta   90.00
_cell.angle_gamma   90.00
#
_symmetry.space_group_name_H-M   'P 1'
#
loop_
_entity.id
_entity.type
_entity.pdbx_description
1 polymer ?
#
loop_
_entity_poly.entity_id
_entity_poly.type
_entity_poly.pdbx_seq_one_letter_code
_entity_poly.pdbx_strand_id
1 'polypeptide(L)' 'MKKKLYMAVETDEYELPLYVADTSRELADWSGLSIGYVLITISHCYSGKKAGIKFLRVNVEWEN' A
#
# COMPACT_ATOMS: atom_id res chain seq x y z
N MET A 1 19.22 -5.01 6.86
CA MET A 1 18.68 -5.59 5.60
C MET A 1 17.60 -4.66 5.06
N LYS A 2 17.51 -4.45 3.74
CA LYS A 2 16.42 -3.63 3.15
C LYS A 2 15.15 -4.48 3.09
N LYS A 3 14.13 -4.13 3.89
CA LYS A 3 12.82 -4.79 3.88
C LYS A 3 11.81 -3.89 3.15
N LYS A 4 10.84 -4.49 2.47
CA LYS A 4 9.75 -3.76 1.81
C LYS A 4 8.52 -3.91 2.69
N LEU A 5 7.86 -2.78 2.95
CA LEU A 5 6.54 -2.73 3.55
C LEU A 5 5.54 -2.24 2.50
N TYR A 6 4.32 -2.73 2.63
CA TYR A 6 3.20 -2.43 1.79
C TYR A 6 2.12 -1.81 2.66
N MET A 7 1.57 -0.67 2.25
CA MET A 7 0.63 0.09 3.07
C MET A 7 -0.61 0.47 2.28
N ALA A 8 -1.76 0.40 2.93
CA ALA A 8 -2.97 1.11 2.52
C ALA A 8 -3.09 2.36 3.37
N VAL A 9 -3.37 3.50 2.72
CA VAL A 9 -3.54 4.79 3.37
C VAL A 9 -4.80 5.50 2.88
N GLU A 10 -5.29 6.44 3.67
CA GLU A 10 -6.37 7.35 3.26
C GLU A 10 -5.94 8.21 2.07
N THR A 11 -6.92 8.72 1.32
CA THR A 11 -6.66 9.52 0.12
C THR A 11 -6.68 11.03 0.36
N ASP A 12 -6.84 11.46 1.60
CA ASP A 12 -6.76 12.85 2.00
C ASP A 12 -5.30 13.33 2.11
N GLU A 13 -5.12 14.57 2.55
CA GLU A 13 -3.79 15.20 2.65
C GLU A 13 -2.89 14.58 3.73
N TYR A 14 -3.46 13.87 4.68
CA TYR A 14 -2.73 13.29 5.81
C TYR A 14 -2.25 11.86 5.52
N GLU A 15 -2.86 11.19 4.53
CA GLU A 15 -2.53 9.83 4.10
C GLU A 15 -2.36 8.87 5.30
N LEU A 16 -3.32 8.91 6.23
CA LEU A 16 -3.22 8.13 7.46
C LEU A 16 -3.20 6.62 7.16
N PRO A 17 -2.39 5.84 7.88
CA PRO A 17 -2.26 4.41 7.65
C PRO A 17 -3.52 3.66 8.05
N LEU A 18 -4.11 2.95 7.09
CA LEU A 18 -5.25 2.06 7.30
C LEU A 18 -4.80 0.62 7.56
N TYR A 19 -3.74 0.18 6.87
CA TYR A 19 -3.20 -1.18 7.01
C TYR A 19 -1.73 -1.23 6.58
N VAL A 20 -0.93 -2.03 7.28
CA VAL A 20 0.50 -2.27 6.99
C VAL A 20 0.74 -3.75 6.85
N ALA A 21 1.48 -4.14 5.82
CA ALA A 21 1.71 -5.51 5.42
C ALA A 21 3.15 -5.73 4.95
N ASP A 22 3.61 -6.97 5.03
CA ASP A 22 4.90 -7.38 4.47
C ASP A 22 4.79 -7.71 2.97
N THR A 23 3.58 -8.00 2.49
CA THR A 23 3.33 -8.34 1.10
C THR A 23 2.16 -7.57 0.49
N SER A 24 2.19 -7.39 -0.83
CA SER A 24 1.03 -6.87 -1.58
C SER A 24 -0.16 -7.83 -1.57
N ARG A 25 0.05 -9.12 -1.29
CA ARG A 25 -1.02 -10.11 -1.21
C ARG A 25 -1.90 -9.86 0.00
N GLU A 26 -1.30 -9.59 1.14
CA GLU A 26 -2.03 -9.23 2.37
C GLU A 26 -2.86 -7.96 2.18
N LEU A 27 -2.37 -6.95 1.43
CA LEU A 27 -3.18 -5.78 1.07
C LEU A 27 -4.39 -6.13 0.21
N ALA A 28 -4.22 -7.01 -0.78
CA ALA A 28 -5.31 -7.46 -1.64
C ALA A 28 -6.36 -8.22 -0.85
N ASP A 29 -5.93 -9.13 0.03
CA ASP A 29 -6.83 -9.92 0.88
C ASP A 29 -7.59 -9.03 1.88
N TRP A 30 -6.92 -8.03 2.48
CA TRP A 30 -7.54 -7.07 3.39
C TRP A 30 -8.54 -6.14 2.69
N SER A 31 -8.15 -5.58 1.54
CA SER A 31 -8.98 -4.59 0.81
C SER A 31 -10.12 -5.21 -0.02
N GLY A 32 -10.09 -6.52 -0.25
CA GLY A 32 -11.00 -7.21 -1.15
C GLY A 32 -10.77 -6.90 -2.64
N LEU A 33 -9.69 -6.19 -2.98
CA LEU A 33 -9.33 -5.84 -4.35
C LEU A 33 -8.41 -6.90 -4.97
N SER A 34 -8.39 -6.97 -6.30
CA SER A 34 -7.51 -7.92 -6.98
C SER A 34 -6.04 -7.55 -6.76
N ILE A 35 -5.18 -8.56 -6.63
CA ILE A 35 -3.73 -8.37 -6.51
C ILE A 35 -3.15 -7.55 -7.69
N GLY A 36 -3.69 -7.75 -8.90
CA GLY A 36 -3.29 -6.99 -10.08
C GLY A 36 -3.61 -5.50 -9.94
N TYR A 37 -4.79 -5.15 -9.42
CA TYR A 37 -5.15 -3.77 -9.16
C TYR A 37 -4.22 -3.13 -8.12
N VAL A 38 -3.98 -3.80 -6.98
CA VAL A 38 -3.06 -3.31 -5.94
C VAL A 38 -1.67 -3.05 -6.53
N LEU A 39 -1.12 -3.97 -7.32
CA LEU A 39 0.20 -3.81 -7.92
C LEU A 39 0.25 -2.69 -8.96
N ILE A 40 -0.77 -2.54 -9.80
CA ILE A 40 -0.87 -1.46 -10.80
C ILE A 40 -0.93 -0.10 -10.10
N THR A 41 -1.77 0.04 -9.07
CA THR A 41 -1.90 1.31 -8.35
C THR A 41 -0.60 1.73 -7.65
N ILE A 42 0.11 0.78 -7.03
CA ILE A 42 1.44 1.02 -6.45
C ILE A 42 2.44 1.41 -7.54
N SER A 43 2.49 0.68 -8.66
CA SER A 43 3.51 0.88 -9.70
C SER A 43 3.34 2.18 -10.46
N HIS A 44 2.11 2.63 -10.66
CA HIS A 44 1.79 3.88 -11.33
C HIS A 44 1.54 5.06 -10.37
N CYS A 45 1.79 4.87 -9.07
CA CYS A 45 1.59 5.90 -8.04
C CYS A 45 0.20 6.54 -8.08
N TYR A 46 -0.85 5.72 -8.25
CA TYR A 46 -2.22 6.22 -8.32
C TYR A 46 -2.63 6.84 -7.00
N SER A 47 -3.39 7.94 -7.08
CA SER A 47 -3.84 8.70 -5.90
C SER A 47 -4.89 7.96 -5.06
N GLY A 48 -5.50 6.90 -5.57
CA GLY A 48 -6.51 6.14 -4.83
C GLY A 48 -7.87 6.83 -4.68
N LYS A 49 -8.02 8.11 -5.05
CA LYS A 49 -9.22 8.95 -4.78
C LYS A 49 -10.56 8.30 -5.18
N LYS A 50 -10.60 7.57 -6.30
CA LYS A 50 -11.82 6.90 -6.75
C LYS A 50 -12.21 5.69 -5.87
N ALA A 51 -11.22 5.00 -5.32
CA ALA A 51 -11.41 3.83 -4.46
C ALA A 51 -11.46 4.18 -2.97
N GLY A 52 -11.14 5.43 -2.59
CA GLY A 52 -11.03 5.87 -1.19
C GLY A 52 -9.80 5.34 -0.46
N ILE A 53 -8.93 4.58 -1.14
CA ILE A 53 -7.73 3.97 -0.56
C ILE A 53 -6.58 4.13 -1.55
N LYS A 54 -5.43 4.57 -1.04
CA LYS A 54 -4.17 4.64 -1.77
C LYS A 54 -3.23 3.53 -1.29
N PHE A 55 -2.55 2.86 -2.22
CA PHE A 55 -1.58 1.81 -1.90
C PHE A 55 -0.16 2.29 -2.12
N LEU A 56 0.71 2.01 -1.16
CA LEU A 56 2.11 2.43 -1.13
C LEU A 56 3.04 1.24 -0.91
N ARG A 57 4.26 1.34 -1.42
CA ARG A 57 5.38 0.45 -1.09
C ARG A 57 6.52 1.27 -0.53
N VAL A 58 6.89 1.00 0.71
CA VAL A 58 7.96 1.69 1.44
C VAL A 58 9.16 0.76 1.56
N ASN A 59 10.35 1.26 1.26
CA ASN A 59 11.59 0.56 1.57
C ASN A 59 12.03 0.99 2.97
N VAL A 60 12.13 0.05 3.89
CA VAL A 60 12.60 0.28 5.26
C VAL A 60 13.98 -0.33 5.47
N GLU A 61 14.84 0.42 6.14
CA GLU A 61 16.16 -0.03 6.57
C GLU A 61 16.09 -0.28 8.08
N TRP A 62 16.27 -1.53 8.48
CA TRP A 62 16.36 -1.89 9.89
C TRP A 62 17.83 -1.84 10.32
N GLU A 63 18.15 -0.93 11.23
CA GLU A 63 19.36 -0.97 12.04
C GLU A 63 19.10 -1.93 13.22
N ASN A 64 20.01 -2.89 13.41
CA ASN A 64 19.99 -3.84 14.53
C ASN A 64 20.47 -3.17 15.82
#